data_AF-A0A327ZKA1-F1
#
_entry.id   AF-A0A327ZKA1-F1
#
_cell.length_a   1.000
_cell.length_b   1.000
_cell.length_c   1.000
_cell.angle_alpha   90.00
_cell.angle_beta   90.00
_cell.angle_gamma   90.00
#
_symmetry.space_group_name_H-M   'P 1'
#
loop_
_entity.id
_entity.type
_entity.pdbx_description
1 polymer ?
#
loop_
_entity_poly.entity_id
_entity_poly.type
_entity_poly.pdbx_seq_one_letter_code
_entity_poly.pdbx_strand_id
1 'polypeptide(L)'
;MHPHPGQVLAERLRKLRKSQWPDVSVTQGELAEALSRRKKASVQLVSSWERTAKPTPPPEDRLNAILTFFSTRRSIETRPYRLISEQELTSDEAATRARLREELFGLREAALAFADAETFTAAVTPARHSIVGHGPWAYKEGPVVIVCAEPGGGETPSTLDPDRSKLSRLADLDSLIELHGHIRAVNPDLDVHYVSARDMVDDDWVAHLVLLGGIDWNDATQDAMRLTPVPVEQRSDDDDPSRGCFQVVGDGGVIDSFTPEFEDRGGVRVLVQDVGHFFRAPNPLNRERTISVCNGMYGSGVYGAVRTLTHDVFREKNAEYLAQNFDGDTYSLLFKVQVLTGGGAATPDWTAPDTVLHAWPKG
;
A
#
# COMPACT_ATOMS: atom_id res chain seq x y z
N MET A 1 -28.41 -7.48 -24.22
CA MET A 1 -27.26 -7.50 -23.30
C MET A 1 -26.16 -8.29 -23.99
N HIS A 2 -25.11 -7.63 -24.48
CA HIS A 2 -23.98 -8.36 -25.10
C HIS A 2 -23.22 -9.13 -24.01
N PRO A 3 -22.79 -10.38 -24.26
CA PRO A 3 -22.05 -11.16 -23.26
C PRO A 3 -20.72 -10.46 -22.93
N HIS A 4 -20.38 -10.41 -21.64
CA HIS A 4 -19.13 -9.80 -21.15
C HIS A 4 -17.93 -10.46 -21.85
N PRO A 5 -17.02 -9.72 -22.52
CA PRO A 5 -15.94 -10.32 -23.32
C PRO A 5 -15.05 -11.31 -22.54
N GLY A 6 -14.76 -11.01 -21.27
CA GLY A 6 -14.06 -11.95 -20.36
C GLY A 6 -14.81 -13.27 -20.10
N GLN A 7 -16.15 -13.27 -20.08
CA GLN A 7 -16.94 -14.50 -19.96
C GLN A 7 -16.83 -15.32 -21.24
N VAL A 8 -16.89 -14.66 -22.41
CA VAL A 8 -16.73 -15.30 -23.72
C VAL A 8 -15.35 -15.98 -23.82
N LEU A 9 -14.29 -15.31 -23.37
CA LEU A 9 -12.94 -15.91 -23.31
C LEU A 9 -12.91 -17.14 -22.38
N ALA A 10 -13.45 -17.04 -21.17
CA ALA A 10 -13.48 -18.13 -20.20
C ALA A 10 -14.25 -19.36 -20.72
N GLU A 11 -15.40 -19.13 -21.36
CA GLU A 11 -16.19 -20.19 -22.02
C GLU A 11 -15.43 -20.81 -23.18
N ARG A 12 -14.74 -19.99 -23.99
CA ARG A 12 -13.98 -20.48 -25.13
C ARG A 12 -12.82 -21.36 -24.71
N LEU A 13 -12.07 -20.97 -23.67
CA LEU A 13 -10.99 -21.77 -23.08
C LEU A 13 -11.52 -23.10 -22.55
N ARG A 14 -12.65 -23.08 -21.83
CA ARG A 14 -13.32 -24.28 -21.34
C ARG A 14 -13.78 -25.18 -22.49
N LYS A 15 -14.29 -24.61 -23.58
CA LYS A 15 -14.72 -25.34 -24.78
C LYS A 15 -13.55 -26.00 -25.50
N LEU A 16 -12.41 -25.32 -25.64
CA LEU A 16 -11.18 -25.93 -26.18
C LEU A 16 -10.81 -27.17 -25.36
N ARG A 17 -10.78 -27.03 -24.04
CA ARG A 17 -10.41 -28.13 -23.16
C ARG A 17 -11.35 -29.34 -23.24
N LYS A 18 -12.66 -29.11 -23.34
CA LYS A 18 -13.67 -30.18 -23.33
C LYS A 18 -14.00 -30.76 -24.70
N SER A 19 -13.75 -30.02 -25.78
CA SER A 19 -14.37 -30.32 -27.08
C SER A 19 -13.50 -29.99 -28.29
N GLN A 20 -12.24 -29.60 -28.11
CA GLN A 20 -11.33 -29.41 -29.26
C GLN A 20 -11.13 -30.72 -30.02
N TRP A 21 -11.09 -31.85 -29.31
CA TRP A 21 -10.98 -33.18 -29.90
C TRP A 21 -12.24 -33.99 -29.57
N PRO A 22 -12.90 -34.64 -30.56
CA PRO A 22 -14.16 -35.36 -30.33
C PRO A 22 -14.07 -36.51 -29.32
N ASP A 23 -12.89 -37.11 -29.19
CA ASP A 23 -12.65 -38.34 -28.46
C ASP A 23 -11.88 -38.14 -27.15
N VAL A 24 -11.41 -36.92 -26.87
CA VAL A 24 -10.59 -36.61 -25.69
C VAL A 24 -11.06 -35.32 -25.03
N SER A 25 -11.48 -35.44 -23.77
CA SER A 25 -11.72 -34.31 -22.87
C SER A 25 -10.52 -34.15 -21.94
N VAL A 26 -9.86 -33.00 -21.98
CA VAL A 26 -8.70 -32.72 -21.13
C VAL A 26 -9.18 -32.19 -19.78
N THR A 27 -8.64 -32.68 -18.68
CA THR A 27 -8.94 -32.15 -17.33
C THR A 27 -8.14 -30.88 -17.05
N GLN A 28 -8.58 -30.06 -16.08
CA GLN A 28 -7.82 -28.88 -15.67
C GLN A 28 -6.45 -29.25 -15.07
N GLY A 29 -6.36 -30.41 -14.41
CA GLY A 29 -5.11 -30.96 -13.88
C GLY A 29 -4.13 -31.36 -14.97
N GLU A 30 -4.59 -32.11 -15.97
CA GLU A 30 -3.76 -32.51 -17.12
C GLU A 30 -3.27 -31.30 -17.92
N LEU A 31 -4.13 -30.29 -18.10
CA LEU A 31 -3.72 -29.05 -18.76
C LEU A 31 -2.68 -28.28 -17.91
N ALA A 32 -2.90 -28.17 -16.59
CA ALA A 32 -1.94 -27.50 -15.70
C ALA A 32 -0.57 -28.20 -15.70
N GLU A 33 -0.55 -29.54 -15.71
CA GLU A 33 0.67 -30.34 -15.80
C GLU A 33 1.41 -30.08 -17.13
N ALA A 34 0.71 -30.13 -18.26
CA ALA A 34 1.29 -29.87 -19.58
C ALA A 34 1.89 -28.46 -19.71
N LEU A 35 1.27 -27.45 -19.08
CA LEU A 35 1.71 -26.05 -19.09
C LEU A 35 2.83 -25.74 -18.08
N SER A 36 3.19 -26.68 -17.20
CA SER A 36 4.12 -26.45 -16.09
C SER A 36 5.61 -26.55 -16.48
N ARG A 37 5.95 -26.88 -17.73
CA ARG A 37 7.34 -27.11 -18.18
C ARG A 37 8.30 -25.94 -17.95
N ARG A 38 7.87 -24.70 -18.22
CA ARG A 38 8.71 -23.49 -18.04
C ARG A 38 8.37 -22.70 -16.77
N LYS A 39 7.09 -22.65 -16.41
CA LYS A 39 6.59 -21.93 -15.23
C LYS A 39 5.44 -22.74 -14.65
N LYS A 40 5.51 -23.07 -13.36
CA LYS A 40 4.50 -23.91 -12.68
C LYS A 40 3.09 -23.35 -12.88
N ALA A 41 2.19 -24.15 -13.43
CA ALA A 41 0.77 -23.84 -13.51
C ALA A 41 0.03 -24.75 -12.53
N SER A 42 -0.95 -24.21 -11.81
CA SER A 42 -1.78 -25.00 -10.89
C SER A 42 -3.17 -25.20 -11.46
N VAL A 43 -3.88 -26.20 -10.94
CA VAL A 43 -5.30 -26.41 -11.25
C VAL A 43 -6.13 -25.18 -10.92
N GLN A 44 -5.79 -24.44 -9.86
CA GLN A 44 -6.49 -23.20 -9.50
C GLN A 44 -6.33 -22.11 -10.56
N LEU A 45 -5.16 -22.00 -11.21
CA LEU A 45 -4.92 -21.03 -12.28
C LEU A 45 -5.74 -21.37 -13.53
N VAL A 46 -5.75 -22.64 -13.95
CA VAL A 46 -6.58 -23.06 -15.09
C VAL A 46 -8.07 -22.85 -14.77
N SER A 47 -8.47 -23.13 -13.53
CA SER A 47 -9.85 -22.90 -13.07
C SER A 47 -10.24 -21.42 -13.05
N SER A 48 -9.34 -20.51 -12.68
CA SER A 48 -9.62 -19.07 -12.70
C SER A 48 -9.78 -18.53 -14.12
N TRP A 49 -8.98 -19.01 -15.08
CA TRP A 49 -9.10 -18.61 -16.49
C TRP A 49 -10.39 -19.11 -17.16
N GLU A 50 -10.94 -20.23 -16.69
CA GLU A 50 -12.19 -20.81 -17.22
C GLU A 50 -13.44 -20.39 -16.43
N ARG A 51 -13.32 -19.51 -15.43
CA ARG A 51 -14.43 -19.10 -14.57
C ARG A 51 -15.22 -17.96 -15.22
N THR A 52 -16.53 -18.14 -15.37
CA THR A 52 -17.42 -17.11 -15.96
C THR A 52 -17.97 -16.12 -14.94
N ALA A 53 -18.10 -16.49 -13.66
CA ALA A 53 -18.63 -15.62 -12.62
C ALA A 53 -17.72 -14.41 -12.29
N LYS A 54 -16.40 -14.59 -12.40
CA LYS A 54 -15.38 -13.54 -12.24
C LYS A 54 -14.22 -13.85 -13.18
N PRO A 55 -14.36 -13.52 -14.48
CA PRO A 55 -13.38 -13.92 -15.48
C PRO A 55 -12.06 -13.21 -15.24
N THR A 56 -10.96 -13.97 -15.21
CA THR A 56 -9.60 -13.42 -15.14
C THR A 56 -8.86 -13.84 -16.39
N PRO A 57 -8.59 -12.92 -17.33
CA PRO A 57 -7.86 -13.27 -18.54
C PRO A 57 -6.48 -13.86 -18.21
N PRO A 58 -6.04 -14.94 -18.86
CA PRO A 58 -4.70 -15.46 -18.68
C PRO A 58 -3.63 -14.44 -19.14
N PRO A 59 -2.46 -14.41 -18.48
CA PRO A 59 -1.29 -13.70 -18.99
C PRO A 59 -0.88 -14.18 -20.40
N GLU A 60 -0.22 -13.33 -21.17
CA GLU A 60 0.10 -13.63 -22.58
C GLU A 60 0.95 -14.89 -22.75
N ASP A 61 1.95 -15.09 -21.89
CA ASP A 61 2.80 -16.29 -21.90
C ASP A 61 1.96 -17.57 -21.69
N ARG A 62 0.95 -17.50 -20.82
CA ARG A 62 0.02 -18.61 -20.56
C ARG A 62 -0.93 -18.84 -21.71
N LEU A 63 -1.46 -17.78 -22.30
CA LEU A 63 -2.34 -17.89 -23.46
C LEU A 63 -1.59 -18.49 -24.66
N ASN A 64 -0.35 -18.07 -24.91
CA ASN A 64 0.52 -18.65 -25.94
C ASN A 64 0.78 -20.15 -25.74
N ALA A 65 0.95 -20.59 -24.48
CA ALA A 65 1.12 -22.00 -24.17
C ALA A 65 -0.18 -22.80 -24.40
N ILE A 66 -1.34 -22.25 -24.02
CA ILE A 66 -2.66 -22.85 -24.30
C ILE A 66 -2.90 -22.97 -25.81
N LEU A 67 -2.58 -21.92 -26.58
CA LEU A 67 -2.68 -21.92 -28.05
C LEU A 67 -1.88 -23.06 -28.68
N THR A 68 -0.63 -23.21 -28.26
CA THR A 68 0.27 -24.24 -28.77
C THR A 68 -0.18 -25.63 -28.36
N PHE A 69 -0.71 -25.79 -27.14
CA PHE A 69 -1.25 -27.07 -26.68
C PHE A 69 -2.42 -27.54 -27.55
N PHE A 70 -3.39 -26.66 -27.84
CA PHE A 70 -4.60 -26.99 -28.60
C PHE A 70 -4.44 -26.91 -30.13
N SER A 71 -3.29 -26.44 -30.64
CA SER A 71 -3.02 -26.40 -32.08
C SER A 71 -2.55 -27.73 -32.67
N THR A 72 -2.15 -28.69 -31.84
CA THR A 72 -1.69 -30.01 -32.29
C THR A 72 -2.24 -31.13 -31.42
N ARG A 73 -2.67 -32.22 -32.06
CA ARG A 73 -3.07 -33.45 -31.39
C ARG A 73 -1.87 -34.18 -30.75
N ARG A 74 -0.65 -33.89 -31.19
CA ARG A 74 0.60 -34.44 -30.63
C ARG A 74 0.82 -34.08 -29.16
N SER A 75 0.16 -33.02 -28.69
CA SER A 75 0.17 -32.64 -27.27
C SER A 75 -0.51 -33.68 -26.37
N ILE A 76 -1.45 -34.47 -26.92
CA ILE A 76 -2.27 -35.44 -26.18
C ILE A 76 -2.02 -36.91 -26.58
N GLU A 77 -1.05 -37.18 -27.46
CA GLU A 77 -0.72 -38.55 -27.91
C GLU A 77 -0.22 -39.47 -26.79
N THR A 78 0.52 -38.89 -25.82
CA THR A 78 1.11 -39.64 -24.70
C THR A 78 0.78 -38.96 -23.39
N ARG A 79 0.42 -39.74 -22.36
CA ARG A 79 0.29 -39.25 -20.98
C ARG A 79 1.64 -39.37 -20.24
N PRO A 80 2.01 -38.41 -19.38
CA PRO A 80 1.33 -37.13 -19.16
C PRO A 80 1.37 -36.25 -20.42
N TYR A 81 0.28 -35.53 -20.67
CA TYR A 81 0.19 -34.64 -21.83
C TYR A 81 1.30 -33.60 -21.78
N ARG A 82 1.78 -33.20 -22.95
CA ARG A 82 2.97 -32.35 -23.06
C ARG A 82 2.75 -31.20 -24.00
N LEU A 83 3.38 -30.08 -23.69
CA LEU A 83 3.49 -28.97 -24.61
C LEU A 83 4.59 -29.26 -25.65
N ILE A 84 4.20 -29.32 -26.92
CA ILE A 84 5.11 -29.37 -28.08
C ILE A 84 5.74 -27.99 -28.28
N SER A 85 7.00 -27.94 -28.74
CA SER A 85 7.65 -26.66 -29.03
C SER A 85 7.00 -26.00 -30.24
N GLU A 86 6.86 -24.67 -30.24
CA GLU A 86 6.31 -23.92 -31.38
C GLU A 86 7.12 -24.15 -32.67
N GLN A 87 8.43 -24.39 -32.55
CA GLN A 87 9.32 -24.68 -33.68
C GLN A 87 9.10 -26.08 -34.29
N GLU A 88 8.43 -26.98 -33.57
CA GLU A 88 8.17 -28.36 -33.99
C GLU A 88 6.78 -28.53 -34.61
N LEU A 89 6.02 -27.44 -34.74
CA LEU A 89 4.69 -27.44 -35.35
C LEU A 89 4.81 -27.61 -36.86
N THR A 90 3.98 -28.47 -37.43
CA THR A 90 3.81 -28.57 -38.88
C THR A 90 3.10 -27.32 -39.42
N SER A 91 3.10 -27.12 -40.73
CA SER A 91 2.41 -25.99 -41.36
C SER A 91 0.92 -25.92 -41.01
N ASP A 92 0.23 -27.07 -40.93
CA ASP A 92 -1.19 -27.14 -40.58
C ASP A 92 -1.46 -26.83 -39.10
N GLU A 93 -0.56 -27.27 -38.22
CA GLU A 93 -0.60 -26.98 -36.79
C GLU A 93 -0.31 -25.49 -36.54
N ALA A 94 0.66 -24.92 -37.25
CA ALA A 94 0.98 -23.50 -37.21
C ALA A 94 -0.20 -22.64 -37.71
N ALA A 95 -0.88 -23.04 -38.79
CA ALA A 95 -2.08 -22.37 -39.28
C ALA A 95 -3.24 -22.45 -38.27
N THR A 96 -3.41 -23.60 -37.60
CA THR A 96 -4.40 -23.75 -36.52
C THR A 96 -4.06 -22.85 -35.33
N ARG A 97 -2.78 -22.79 -34.94
CA ARG A 97 -2.31 -21.90 -33.89
C ARG A 97 -2.54 -20.43 -34.22
N ALA A 98 -2.29 -20.01 -35.47
CA ALA A 98 -2.52 -18.63 -35.92
C ALA A 98 -4.00 -18.24 -35.82
N ARG A 99 -4.92 -19.11 -36.25
CA ARG A 99 -6.37 -18.87 -36.10
C ARG A 99 -6.79 -18.75 -34.63
N LEU A 100 -6.33 -19.68 -33.80
CA LEU A 100 -6.62 -19.62 -32.36
C LEU A 100 -6.00 -18.37 -31.72
N ARG A 101 -4.83 -17.93 -32.19
CA ARG A 101 -4.16 -16.72 -31.69
C ARG A 101 -5.00 -15.49 -31.97
N GLU A 102 -5.45 -15.30 -33.20
CA GLU A 102 -6.32 -14.18 -33.58
C GLU A 102 -7.60 -14.17 -32.74
N GLU A 103 -8.27 -15.32 -32.62
CA GLU A 103 -9.50 -15.47 -31.84
C GLU A 103 -9.27 -15.15 -30.35
N LEU A 104 -8.32 -15.84 -29.69
CA LEU A 104 -8.17 -15.76 -28.24
C LEU A 104 -7.51 -14.45 -27.78
N PHE A 105 -6.56 -13.91 -28.55
CA PHE A 105 -6.02 -12.58 -28.23
C PHE A 105 -7.06 -11.49 -28.50
N GLY A 106 -7.88 -11.58 -29.56
CA GLY A 106 -8.99 -10.66 -29.76
C GLY A 106 -9.97 -10.64 -28.58
N LEU A 107 -10.33 -11.82 -28.07
CA LEU A 107 -11.17 -11.94 -26.87
C LEU A 107 -10.49 -11.41 -25.59
N ARG A 108 -9.18 -11.61 -25.45
CA ARG A 108 -8.39 -11.09 -24.32
C ARG A 108 -8.32 -9.56 -24.35
N GLU A 109 -8.00 -8.97 -25.50
CA GLU A 109 -7.94 -7.51 -25.66
C GLU A 109 -9.32 -6.89 -25.40
N ALA A 110 -10.39 -7.48 -25.93
CA ALA A 110 -11.75 -7.03 -25.63
C ALA A 110 -12.10 -7.16 -24.13
N ALA A 111 -11.62 -8.20 -23.44
CA ALA A 111 -11.83 -8.37 -22.00
C ALA A 111 -11.06 -7.35 -21.15
N LEU A 112 -9.83 -7.01 -21.56
CA LEU A 112 -9.03 -5.97 -20.91
C LEU A 112 -9.62 -4.58 -21.15
N ALA A 113 -9.95 -4.25 -22.41
CA ALA A 113 -10.59 -2.98 -22.75
C ALA A 113 -11.95 -2.80 -22.05
N PHE A 114 -12.71 -3.89 -21.88
CA PHE A 114 -13.96 -3.86 -21.13
C PHE A 114 -13.74 -3.67 -19.63
N ALA A 115 -12.72 -4.31 -19.04
CA ALA A 115 -12.35 -4.09 -17.63
C ALA A 115 -11.86 -2.64 -17.40
N ASP A 116 -11.09 -2.09 -18.34
CA ASP A 116 -10.68 -0.68 -18.31
C ASP A 116 -11.90 0.23 -18.44
N ALA A 117 -12.83 -0.04 -19.38
CA ALA A 117 -14.04 0.74 -19.56
C ALA A 117 -15.03 0.63 -18.37
N GLU A 118 -15.16 -0.53 -17.73
CA GLU A 118 -15.90 -0.69 -16.46
C GLU A 118 -15.22 0.08 -15.33
N THR A 119 -13.89 0.10 -15.29
CA THR A 119 -13.14 0.93 -14.33
C THR A 119 -13.37 2.42 -14.58
N PHE A 120 -13.47 2.85 -15.85
CA PHE A 120 -13.77 4.23 -16.25
C PHE A 120 -15.25 4.63 -16.08
N THR A 121 -16.21 3.70 -16.16
CA THR A 121 -17.65 3.98 -16.00
C THR A 121 -18.15 3.78 -14.56
N ALA A 122 -17.50 2.89 -13.79
CA ALA A 122 -17.63 2.85 -12.33
C ALA A 122 -16.95 4.04 -11.65
N ALA A 123 -16.14 4.83 -12.39
CA ALA A 123 -15.62 6.13 -11.97
C ALA A 123 -16.62 7.28 -12.15
N VAL A 124 -17.94 7.05 -12.00
CA VAL A 124 -18.77 8.03 -11.29
C VAL A 124 -18.35 7.96 -9.82
N THR A 125 -17.14 8.43 -9.56
CA THR A 125 -16.71 8.87 -8.25
C THR A 125 -17.78 9.87 -7.83
N PRO A 126 -18.40 9.77 -6.63
CA PRO A 126 -19.10 10.94 -6.10
C PRO A 126 -18.11 12.10 -6.27
N ALA A 127 -18.57 13.23 -6.83
CA ALA A 127 -17.71 14.35 -7.19
C ALA A 127 -16.68 14.54 -6.06
N ARG A 128 -15.40 14.26 -6.32
CA ARG A 128 -14.38 14.30 -5.28
C ARG A 128 -14.48 15.68 -4.65
N HIS A 129 -14.88 15.74 -3.38
CA HIS A 129 -14.98 17.00 -2.68
C HIS A 129 -13.59 17.64 -2.77
N SER A 130 -13.55 18.94 -3.06
CA SER A 130 -12.28 19.65 -3.05
C SER A 130 -11.62 19.43 -1.69
N ILE A 131 -10.36 19.00 -1.69
CA ILE A 131 -9.58 18.89 -0.44
C ILE A 131 -9.03 20.25 -0.01
N VAL A 132 -9.05 21.25 -0.90
CA VAL A 132 -8.51 22.59 -0.66
C VAL A 132 -9.23 23.24 0.52
N GLY A 133 -8.48 23.61 1.55
CA GLY A 133 -9.01 24.28 2.75
C GLY A 133 -9.87 23.41 3.66
N HIS A 134 -9.81 22.08 3.52
CA HIS A 134 -10.62 21.14 4.31
C HIS A 134 -9.76 20.10 5.05
N GLY A 135 -10.33 19.56 6.13
CA GLY A 135 -9.74 18.47 6.91
C GLY A 135 -8.63 18.90 7.87
N PRO A 136 -7.99 17.93 8.56
CA PRO A 136 -7.01 18.23 9.62
C PRO A 136 -5.76 18.92 9.10
N TRP A 137 -5.41 18.73 7.82
CA TRP A 137 -4.24 19.36 7.21
C TRP A 137 -4.51 20.76 6.65
N ALA A 138 -5.72 21.30 6.80
CA ALA A 138 -6.02 22.67 6.39
C ALA A 138 -5.55 23.67 7.44
N TYR A 139 -4.76 24.65 7.00
CA TYR A 139 -4.25 25.74 7.81
C TYR A 139 -4.78 27.07 7.26
N LYS A 140 -5.00 28.04 8.14
CA LYS A 140 -5.55 29.35 7.74
C LYS A 140 -4.48 30.25 7.11
N GLU A 141 -3.28 30.24 7.68
CA GLU A 141 -2.19 31.15 7.33
C GLU A 141 -0.86 30.65 7.91
N GLY A 142 0.25 31.24 7.47
CA GLY A 142 1.58 30.94 7.96
C GLY A 142 2.25 29.76 7.26
N PRO A 143 3.59 29.62 7.43
CA PRO A 143 4.33 28.52 6.83
C PRO A 143 4.00 27.18 7.51
N VAL A 144 4.09 26.11 6.73
CA VAL A 144 4.01 24.72 7.20
C VAL A 144 5.34 24.03 6.95
N VAL A 145 5.98 23.60 8.03
CA VAL A 145 7.30 22.97 8.02
C VAL A 145 7.15 21.50 8.38
N ILE A 146 7.48 20.62 7.43
CA ILE A 146 7.55 19.18 7.66
C ILE A 146 8.96 18.84 8.12
N VAL A 147 9.13 18.33 9.33
CA VAL A 147 10.43 18.03 9.91
C VAL A 147 10.69 16.54 9.84
N CYS A 148 11.82 16.17 9.22
CA CYS A 148 12.23 14.79 9.05
C CYS A 148 13.47 14.48 9.88
N ALA A 149 13.57 13.24 10.38
CA ALA A 149 14.78 12.73 11.00
C ALA A 149 15.89 12.49 9.96
N GLU A 150 17.14 12.48 10.42
CA GLU A 150 18.27 11.91 9.69
C GLU A 150 18.82 10.71 10.48
N PRO A 151 18.63 9.47 10.00
CA PRO A 151 19.07 8.29 10.74
C PRO A 151 20.59 8.32 10.90
N GLY A 152 21.06 7.99 12.11
CA GLY A 152 22.50 7.85 12.39
C GLY A 152 23.06 6.52 11.85
N GLY A 153 24.39 6.43 11.76
CA GLY A 153 25.10 5.14 11.63
C GLY A 153 25.36 4.61 10.21
N GLY A 154 24.91 5.30 9.15
CA GLY A 154 25.27 4.97 7.76
C GLY A 154 26.47 5.78 7.24
N GLU A 155 27.22 5.21 6.27
CA GLU A 155 28.22 5.97 5.52
C GLU A 155 27.47 7.07 4.74
N THR A 156 27.59 8.31 5.19
CA THR A 156 26.90 9.43 4.54
C THR A 156 27.54 9.62 3.17
N PRO A 157 26.80 9.54 2.06
CA PRO A 157 27.36 9.78 0.74
C PRO A 157 28.04 11.15 0.73
N SER A 158 29.27 11.20 0.20
CA SER A 158 30.05 12.44 0.14
C SER A 158 29.22 13.59 -0.41
N THR A 159 29.29 14.76 0.21
CA THR A 159 28.58 15.95 -0.30
C THR A 159 29.05 16.38 -1.69
N LEU A 160 30.21 15.86 -2.13
CA LEU A 160 30.80 16.07 -3.45
C LEU A 160 30.47 14.97 -4.47
N ASP A 161 29.78 13.91 -4.06
CA ASP A 161 29.36 12.84 -4.96
C ASP A 161 28.30 13.40 -5.94
N PRO A 162 28.56 13.38 -7.27
CA PRO A 162 27.63 13.90 -8.27
C PRO A 162 26.31 13.13 -8.34
N ASP A 163 26.28 11.87 -7.90
CA ASP A 163 25.09 11.02 -7.92
C ASP A 163 24.29 11.11 -6.60
N ARG A 164 24.74 11.94 -5.66
CA ARG A 164 24.08 12.13 -4.36
C ARG A 164 22.70 12.81 -4.51
N SER A 165 21.65 12.07 -4.19
CA SER A 165 20.33 12.65 -3.92
C SER A 165 20.31 13.29 -2.53
N LYS A 166 20.04 14.59 -2.44
CA LYS A 166 19.97 15.29 -1.14
C LYS A 166 18.92 14.72 -0.19
N LEU A 167 17.83 14.17 -0.73
CA LEU A 167 16.74 13.60 0.07
C LEU A 167 17.10 12.25 0.68
N SER A 168 18.05 11.50 0.09
CA SER A 168 18.39 10.16 0.60
C SER A 168 18.99 10.16 2.01
N ARG A 169 19.30 11.33 2.57
CA ARG A 169 19.73 11.50 3.97
C ARG A 169 18.56 11.45 4.97
N LEU A 170 17.33 11.74 4.53
CA LEU A 170 16.17 11.85 5.41
C LEU A 170 15.56 10.45 5.62
N ALA A 171 15.02 10.21 6.82
CA ALA A 171 14.18 9.06 7.12
C ALA A 171 12.76 9.22 6.53
N ASP A 172 12.01 8.11 6.49
CA ASP A 172 10.58 8.09 6.20
C ASP A 172 10.18 8.78 4.88
N LEU A 173 10.99 8.60 3.83
CA LEU A 173 10.82 9.28 2.54
C LEU A 173 9.44 9.06 1.89
N ASP A 174 8.89 7.85 2.00
CA ASP A 174 7.56 7.55 1.49
C ASP A 174 6.48 8.39 2.20
N SER A 175 6.63 8.56 3.52
CA SER A 175 5.78 9.40 4.36
C SER A 175 5.94 10.88 4.02
N LEU A 176 7.18 11.35 3.82
CA LEU A 176 7.46 12.73 3.43
C LEU A 176 6.81 13.07 2.07
N ILE A 177 7.00 12.21 1.06
CA ILE A 177 6.48 12.46 -0.29
C ILE A 177 4.94 12.52 -0.27
N GLU A 178 4.29 11.55 0.35
CA GLU A 178 2.83 11.50 0.49
C GLU A 178 2.29 12.74 1.21
N LEU A 179 2.87 13.06 2.38
CA LEU A 179 2.39 14.14 3.23
C LEU A 179 2.63 15.52 2.63
N HIS A 180 3.83 15.77 2.09
CA HIS A 180 4.16 17.03 1.44
C HIS A 180 3.22 17.30 0.25
N GLY A 181 2.99 16.30 -0.60
CA GLY A 181 2.06 16.41 -1.72
C GLY A 181 0.64 16.73 -1.26
N HIS A 182 0.17 16.07 -0.21
CA HIS A 182 -1.16 16.30 0.34
C HIS A 182 -1.30 17.69 0.97
N ILE A 183 -0.38 18.11 1.84
CA ILE A 183 -0.45 19.42 2.51
C ILE A 183 -0.38 20.56 1.49
N ARG A 184 0.48 20.48 0.47
CA ARG A 184 0.51 21.46 -0.64
C ARG A 184 -0.81 21.50 -1.41
N ALA A 185 -1.46 20.35 -1.62
CA ALA A 185 -2.74 20.30 -2.33
C ALA A 185 -3.90 20.85 -1.50
N VAL A 186 -3.89 20.66 -0.18
CA VAL A 186 -4.88 21.23 0.75
C VAL A 186 -4.65 22.74 0.93
N ASN A 187 -3.40 23.20 0.89
CA ASN A 187 -3.00 24.58 1.19
C ASN A 187 -2.20 25.20 0.01
N PRO A 188 -2.82 25.43 -1.16
CA PRO A 188 -2.11 25.85 -2.36
C PRO A 188 -1.38 27.20 -2.22
N ASP A 189 -1.93 28.09 -1.40
CA ASP A 189 -1.44 29.46 -1.21
C ASP A 189 -0.42 29.60 -0.07
N LEU A 190 -0.22 28.56 0.75
CA LEU A 190 0.74 28.59 1.86
C LEU A 190 2.12 28.11 1.41
N ASP A 191 3.15 28.67 2.05
CA ASP A 191 4.50 28.11 2.00
C ASP A 191 4.52 26.78 2.75
N VAL A 192 4.77 25.69 2.03
CA VAL A 192 4.92 24.36 2.61
C VAL A 192 6.26 23.84 2.13
N HIS A 193 7.13 23.53 3.07
CA HIS A 193 8.44 22.97 2.79
C HIS A 193 8.79 21.94 3.86
N TYR A 194 9.93 21.28 3.68
CA TYR A 194 10.44 20.31 4.62
C TYR A 194 11.90 20.60 4.96
N VAL A 195 12.31 20.19 6.14
CA VAL A 195 13.66 20.38 6.68
C VAL A 195 14.08 19.16 7.48
N SER A 196 15.38 18.95 7.63
CA SER A 196 15.89 18.01 8.62
C SER A 196 15.75 18.62 10.02
N ALA A 197 15.46 17.80 11.03
CA ALA A 197 15.51 18.21 12.43
C ALA A 197 16.85 18.89 12.78
N ARG A 198 17.97 18.49 12.15
CA ARG A 198 19.31 19.07 12.37
C ARG A 198 19.52 20.44 11.73
N ASP A 199 18.74 20.76 10.70
CA ASP A 199 18.87 21.98 9.91
C ASP A 199 17.81 23.02 10.28
N MET A 200 16.95 22.74 11.28
CA MET A 200 15.94 23.67 11.74
C MET A 200 16.58 24.95 12.28
N VAL A 201 15.97 26.08 11.96
CA VAL A 201 16.30 27.40 12.50
C VAL A 201 15.21 27.90 13.44
N ASP A 202 15.50 28.94 14.23
CA ASP A 202 14.58 29.48 15.24
C ASP A 202 13.19 29.84 14.69
N ASP A 203 13.12 30.38 13.47
CA ASP A 203 11.85 30.75 12.82
C ASP A 203 11.01 29.53 12.43
N ASP A 204 11.61 28.36 12.19
CA ASP A 204 10.86 27.13 11.87
C ASP A 204 10.02 26.71 13.07
N TRP A 205 10.56 26.85 14.28
CA TRP A 205 9.92 26.42 15.52
C TRP A 205 8.61 27.14 15.85
N VAL A 206 8.38 28.32 15.27
CA VAL A 206 7.15 29.11 15.46
C VAL A 206 6.14 28.94 14.32
N ALA A 207 6.41 28.05 13.34
CA ALA A 207 5.52 27.72 12.22
C ALA A 207 4.47 26.66 12.59
N HIS A 208 3.64 26.24 11.63
CA HIS A 208 2.95 24.95 11.73
C HIS A 208 3.98 23.83 11.54
N LEU A 209 4.25 23.05 12.57
CA LEU A 209 5.19 21.94 12.52
C LEU A 209 4.47 20.62 12.28
N VAL A 210 5.00 19.83 11.36
CA VAL A 210 4.57 18.45 11.12
C VAL A 210 5.78 17.54 11.22
N LEU A 211 5.87 16.79 12.31
CA LEU A 211 7.04 16.00 12.67
C LEU A 211 6.84 14.56 12.19
N LEU A 212 7.76 14.06 11.36
CA LEU A 212 7.76 12.71 10.83
C LEU A 212 8.74 11.82 11.60
N GLY A 213 8.23 10.68 12.06
CA GLY A 213 9.03 9.67 12.74
C GLY A 213 9.14 9.86 14.25
N GLY A 214 9.75 8.88 14.88
CA GLY A 214 9.88 8.75 16.33
C GLY A 214 11.07 9.48 16.93
N ILE A 215 11.28 9.26 18.22
CA ILE A 215 12.26 9.99 19.01
C ILE A 215 13.73 9.60 18.72
N ASP A 216 14.02 8.42 18.18
CA ASP A 216 15.38 7.87 18.11
C ASP A 216 16.38 8.70 17.29
N TRP A 217 15.89 9.43 16.28
CA TRP A 217 16.72 10.24 15.38
C TRP A 217 16.12 11.62 15.09
N ASN A 218 15.06 12.00 15.81
CA ASN A 218 14.32 13.23 15.60
C ASN A 218 14.26 14.03 16.91
N ASP A 219 15.30 14.82 17.18
CA ASP A 219 15.36 15.71 18.34
C ASP A 219 14.18 16.71 18.35
N ALA A 220 13.66 17.08 17.18
CA ALA A 220 12.48 17.93 17.10
C ALA A 220 11.20 17.23 17.58
N THR A 221 11.02 15.93 17.26
CA THR A 221 9.94 15.12 17.85
C THR A 221 10.11 15.00 19.37
N GLN A 222 11.33 14.77 19.86
CA GLN A 222 11.59 14.71 21.31
C GLN A 222 11.18 16.01 22.02
N ASP A 223 11.62 17.16 21.49
CA ASP A 223 11.30 18.46 22.07
C ASP A 223 9.81 18.78 22.00
N ALA A 224 9.16 18.49 20.88
CA ALA A 224 7.71 18.67 20.75
C ALA A 224 6.92 17.82 21.76
N MET A 225 7.27 16.55 21.93
CA MET A 225 6.65 15.67 22.93
C MET A 225 6.92 16.17 24.35
N ARG A 226 8.14 16.64 24.66
CA ARG A 226 8.48 17.20 25.97
C ARG A 226 7.72 18.50 26.29
N LEU A 227 7.47 19.33 25.29
CA LEU A 227 6.80 20.62 25.45
C LEU A 227 5.26 20.51 25.43
N THR A 228 4.71 19.34 25.14
CA THR A 228 3.27 19.11 25.02
C THR A 228 2.79 18.05 26.02
N PRO A 229 1.71 18.28 26.78
CA PRO A 229 1.34 17.43 27.91
C PRO A 229 0.51 16.20 27.48
N VAL A 230 1.07 15.35 26.62
CA VAL A 230 0.41 14.16 26.08
C VAL A 230 0.83 12.91 26.87
N PRO A 231 -0.10 12.00 27.27
CA PRO A 231 0.24 10.85 28.11
C PRO A 231 0.82 9.65 27.35
N VAL A 232 1.48 9.88 26.21
CA VAL A 232 2.06 8.83 25.36
C VAL A 232 3.58 8.97 25.36
N GLU A 233 4.30 7.96 25.82
CA GLU A 233 5.76 7.87 25.74
C GLU A 233 6.17 6.80 24.73
N GLN A 234 7.13 7.10 23.86
CA GLN A 234 7.80 6.09 23.04
C GLN A 234 9.01 5.54 23.79
N ARG A 235 9.16 4.22 23.80
CA ARG A 235 10.34 3.51 24.31
C ARG A 235 10.98 2.74 23.18
N SER A 236 12.24 3.02 22.92
CA SER A 236 13.12 2.23 22.06
C SER A 236 14.04 1.37 22.90
N ASP A 237 14.55 0.29 22.30
CA ASP A 237 15.56 -0.60 22.86
C ASP A 237 16.64 -0.77 21.80
N ASP A 238 17.82 -0.20 22.07
CA ASP A 238 18.95 -0.21 21.12
C ASP A 238 19.52 -1.62 20.88
N ASP A 239 19.39 -2.51 21.88
CA ASP A 239 19.91 -3.88 21.81
C ASP A 239 18.95 -4.81 21.05
N ASP A 240 17.64 -4.55 21.17
CA ASP A 240 16.61 -5.30 20.46
C ASP A 240 15.43 -4.38 20.08
N PRO A 241 15.47 -3.73 18.90
CA PRO A 241 14.43 -2.81 18.44
C PRO A 241 13.02 -3.44 18.40
N SER A 242 12.92 -4.77 18.36
CA SER A 242 11.62 -5.47 18.43
C SER A 242 10.93 -5.37 19.80
N ARG A 243 11.65 -4.90 20.83
CA ARG A 243 11.11 -4.63 22.18
C ARG A 243 10.61 -3.20 22.34
N GLY A 244 10.79 -2.35 21.33
CA GLY A 244 10.26 -1.01 21.34
C GLY A 244 8.74 -1.01 21.46
N CYS A 245 8.20 -0.04 22.19
CA CYS A 245 6.77 0.10 22.42
C CYS A 245 6.33 1.55 22.65
N PHE A 246 5.04 1.79 22.52
CA PHE A 246 4.41 2.97 23.08
C PHE A 246 3.82 2.64 24.45
N GLN A 247 4.04 3.52 25.42
CA GLN A 247 3.52 3.41 26.78
C GLN A 247 2.54 4.55 27.07
N VAL A 248 1.45 4.21 27.74
CA VAL A 248 0.47 5.19 28.22
C VAL A 248 0.31 5.04 29.71
N VAL A 249 0.46 6.13 30.45
CA VAL A 249 0.15 6.16 31.88
C VAL A 249 -1.34 6.41 32.04
N GLY A 250 -2.08 5.35 32.35
CA GLY A 250 -3.51 5.39 32.64
C GLY A 250 -3.84 5.91 34.03
N ASP A 251 -5.15 6.05 34.28
CA ASP A 251 -5.69 6.49 35.56
C ASP A 251 -5.22 5.55 36.68
N GLY A 252 -4.60 6.11 37.73
CA GLY A 252 -4.04 5.33 38.84
C GLY A 252 -2.60 4.83 38.64
N GLY A 253 -1.91 5.25 37.57
CA GLY A 253 -0.50 4.95 37.33
C GLY A 253 -0.22 3.59 36.68
N VAL A 254 -1.26 2.94 36.15
CA VAL A 254 -1.11 1.72 35.35
C VAL A 254 -0.50 2.08 33.99
N ILE A 255 0.55 1.38 33.58
CA ILE A 255 1.20 1.60 32.30
C ILE A 255 0.69 0.57 31.29
N ASP A 256 -0.07 1.02 30.30
CA ASP A 256 -0.44 0.21 29.14
C ASP A 256 0.68 0.27 28.11
N SER A 257 1.11 -0.88 27.60
CA SER A 257 2.18 -0.98 26.59
C SER A 257 1.64 -1.54 25.27
N PHE A 258 1.93 -0.87 24.17
CA PHE A 258 1.50 -1.22 22.82
C PHE A 258 2.72 -1.54 21.97
N THR A 259 2.82 -2.79 21.52
CA THR A 259 3.99 -3.34 20.81
C THR A 259 3.65 -3.71 19.36
N PRO A 260 4.63 -3.64 18.45
CA PRO A 260 4.50 -4.18 17.10
C PRO A 260 4.47 -5.72 17.13
N GLU A 261 3.86 -6.35 16.12
CA GLU A 261 3.77 -7.81 15.99
C GLU A 261 4.64 -8.32 14.85
N PHE A 262 5.34 -9.43 15.12
CA PHE A 262 6.23 -10.11 14.18
C PHE A 262 5.82 -11.56 13.99
N GLU A 263 5.97 -12.05 12.77
CA GLU A 263 5.90 -13.48 12.46
C GLU A 263 7.29 -14.03 12.11
N ASP A 264 7.56 -15.28 12.51
CA ASP A 264 8.70 -16.03 12.00
C ASP A 264 8.32 -16.68 10.65
N ARG A 265 9.02 -16.29 9.59
CA ARG A 265 8.88 -16.87 8.25
C ARG A 265 10.20 -17.44 7.79
N GLY A 266 10.50 -18.66 8.25
CA GLY A 266 11.70 -19.40 7.84
C GLY A 266 12.97 -18.88 8.51
N GLY A 267 12.89 -18.50 9.79
CA GLY A 267 13.98 -17.95 10.58
C GLY A 267 14.20 -16.45 10.40
N VAL A 268 13.37 -15.79 9.58
CA VAL A 268 13.35 -14.33 9.42
C VAL A 268 12.13 -13.78 10.15
N ARG A 269 12.36 -12.83 11.08
CA ARG A 269 11.28 -12.06 11.70
C ARG A 269 10.75 -11.05 10.70
N VAL A 270 9.46 -11.14 10.40
CA VAL A 270 8.75 -10.26 9.48
C VAL A 270 7.74 -9.44 10.27
N LEU A 271 7.83 -8.12 10.19
CA LEU A 271 6.83 -7.21 10.77
C LEU A 271 5.50 -7.43 10.05
N VAL A 272 4.45 -7.77 10.80
CA VAL A 272 3.09 -7.98 10.27
C VAL A 272 2.10 -6.94 10.77
N GLN A 273 2.40 -6.31 11.91
CA GLN A 273 1.63 -5.20 12.43
C GLN A 273 2.57 -4.22 13.12
N ASP A 274 2.44 -2.95 12.79
CA ASP A 274 3.11 -1.84 13.46
C ASP A 274 2.10 -1.06 14.32
N VAL A 275 2.60 -0.22 15.21
CA VAL A 275 1.82 0.73 16.00
C VAL A 275 2.08 2.13 15.45
N GLY A 276 1.04 2.77 14.93
CA GLY A 276 1.06 4.17 14.52
C GLY A 276 0.64 5.09 15.66
N HIS A 277 1.22 6.28 15.69
CA HIS A 277 0.90 7.35 16.64
C HIS A 277 0.62 8.64 15.86
N PHE A 278 -0.57 9.20 16.09
CA PHE A 278 -0.89 10.54 15.61
C PHE A 278 -1.16 11.45 16.81
N PHE A 279 -0.48 12.58 16.85
CA PHE A 279 -0.69 13.59 17.88
C PHE A 279 -0.84 14.96 17.22
N ARG A 280 -1.70 15.81 17.78
CA ARG A 280 -1.86 17.21 17.38
C ARG A 280 -2.12 18.09 18.59
N ALA A 281 -1.54 19.28 18.60
CA ALA A 281 -1.78 20.33 19.61
C ALA A 281 -1.48 21.74 19.04
N PRO A 282 -1.91 22.81 19.71
CA PRO A 282 -1.36 24.14 19.49
C PRO A 282 0.16 24.14 19.68
N ASN A 283 0.87 24.89 18.86
CA ASN A 283 2.31 25.02 19.01
C ASN A 283 2.62 25.82 20.30
N PRO A 284 3.40 25.27 21.26
CA PRO A 284 3.69 25.93 22.52
C PRO A 284 4.54 27.21 22.35
N LEU A 285 5.27 27.33 21.26
CA LEU A 285 6.09 28.50 20.92
C LEU A 285 5.33 29.53 20.08
N ASN A 286 4.21 29.14 19.46
CA ASN A 286 3.27 30.02 18.79
C ASN A 286 1.86 29.42 18.76
N ARG A 287 0.99 29.83 19.69
CA ARG A 287 -0.34 29.21 19.87
C ARG A 287 -1.31 29.41 18.71
N GLU A 288 -1.01 30.32 17.77
CA GLU A 288 -1.75 30.48 16.52
C GLU A 288 -1.35 29.46 15.45
N ARG A 289 -0.33 28.65 15.74
CA ARG A 289 0.16 27.57 14.89
C ARG A 289 -0.02 26.23 15.59
N THR A 290 0.36 25.16 14.90
CA THR A 290 0.03 23.79 15.31
C THR A 290 1.28 22.93 15.27
N ILE A 291 1.41 22.00 16.21
CA ILE A 291 2.32 20.87 16.09
C ILE A 291 1.48 19.62 15.80
N SER A 292 1.88 18.85 14.79
CA SER A 292 1.37 17.51 14.53
C SER A 292 2.52 16.52 14.45
N VAL A 293 2.37 15.34 15.03
CA VAL A 293 3.36 14.25 14.96
C VAL A 293 2.71 13.06 14.26
N CYS A 294 3.35 12.58 13.20
CA CYS A 294 3.06 11.29 12.56
C CYS A 294 4.23 10.36 12.89
N ASN A 295 4.02 9.45 13.82
CA ASN A 295 5.04 8.56 14.36
C ASN A 295 4.59 7.08 14.23
N GLY A 296 5.53 6.16 14.38
CA GLY A 296 5.30 4.72 14.48
C GLY A 296 6.53 4.02 15.08
N MET A 297 6.38 2.74 15.44
CA MET A 297 7.55 1.98 15.92
C MET A 297 8.52 1.68 14.78
N TYR A 298 8.03 1.49 13.56
CA TYR A 298 8.83 1.42 12.34
C TYR A 298 8.28 2.36 11.26
N GLY A 299 9.01 2.48 10.15
CA GLY A 299 8.61 3.31 9.01
C GLY A 299 7.23 2.94 8.45
N SER A 300 6.81 1.68 8.56
CA SER A 300 5.45 1.27 8.18
C SER A 300 4.38 1.95 9.06
N GLY A 301 4.61 2.08 10.35
CA GLY A 301 3.74 2.77 11.30
C GLY A 301 3.68 4.27 11.03
N VAL A 302 4.83 4.92 10.78
CA VAL A 302 4.92 6.34 10.37
C VAL A 302 4.11 6.57 9.10
N TYR A 303 4.33 5.74 8.08
CA TYR A 303 3.61 5.83 6.81
C TYR A 303 2.11 5.57 6.98
N GLY A 304 1.73 4.60 7.83
CA GLY A 304 0.35 4.38 8.23
C GLY A 304 -0.28 5.62 8.85
N ALA A 305 0.42 6.28 9.77
CA ALA A 305 -0.03 7.50 10.44
C ALA A 305 -0.18 8.71 9.52
N VAL A 306 0.64 8.81 8.47
CA VAL A 306 0.44 9.79 7.39
C VAL A 306 -0.81 9.43 6.58
N ARG A 307 -0.95 8.16 6.20
CA ARG A 307 -2.00 7.71 5.29
C ARG A 307 -3.40 7.77 5.87
N THR A 308 -3.57 7.68 7.19
CA THR A 308 -4.89 7.83 7.83
C THR A 308 -5.58 9.14 7.44
N LEU A 309 -4.81 10.21 7.21
CA LEU A 309 -5.35 11.56 6.94
C LEU A 309 -5.00 12.10 5.55
N THR A 310 -4.32 11.33 4.70
CA THR A 310 -3.95 11.75 3.33
C THR A 310 -4.58 10.86 2.25
N HIS A 311 -4.82 9.58 2.55
CA HIS A 311 -5.35 8.61 1.60
C HIS A 311 -6.79 8.93 1.17
N ASP A 312 -7.09 8.80 -0.12
CA ASP A 312 -8.34 9.29 -0.69
C ASP A 312 -9.61 8.57 -0.24
N VAL A 313 -9.51 7.29 0.09
CA VAL A 313 -10.64 6.52 0.63
C VAL A 313 -10.88 6.77 2.12
N PHE A 314 -9.83 7.04 2.91
CA PHE A 314 -9.91 7.00 4.38
C PHE A 314 -9.82 8.37 5.05
N ARG A 315 -9.19 9.36 4.41
CA ARG A 315 -8.92 10.68 5.02
C ARG A 315 -10.20 11.38 5.51
N GLU A 316 -11.29 11.32 4.74
CA GLU A 316 -12.54 12.02 5.07
C GLU A 316 -13.19 11.36 6.28
N LYS A 317 -13.32 10.03 6.23
CA LYS A 317 -13.86 9.22 7.32
C LYS A 317 -13.05 9.35 8.62
N ASN A 318 -11.72 9.35 8.52
CA ASN A 318 -10.83 9.51 9.68
C ASN A 318 -10.84 10.96 10.20
N ALA A 319 -10.99 11.97 9.33
CA ALA A 319 -11.20 13.35 9.75
C ALA A 319 -12.53 13.53 10.49
N GLU A 320 -13.60 12.90 10.02
CA GLU A 320 -14.88 12.86 10.72
C GLU A 320 -14.78 12.17 12.07
N TYR A 321 -14.03 11.05 12.15
CA TYR A 321 -13.73 10.40 13.42
C TYR A 321 -13.06 11.37 14.41
N LEU A 322 -12.05 12.12 13.96
CA LEU A 322 -11.41 13.13 14.83
C LEU A 322 -12.42 14.19 15.31
N ALA A 323 -13.22 14.74 14.38
CA ALA A 323 -14.19 15.78 14.70
C ALA A 323 -15.31 15.32 15.65
N GLN A 324 -15.62 14.02 15.65
CA GLN A 324 -16.67 13.44 16.51
C GLN A 324 -16.16 13.03 17.89
N ASN A 325 -14.87 12.70 18.03
CA ASN A 325 -14.31 12.13 19.26
C ASN A 325 -13.46 13.12 20.06
N PHE A 326 -13.12 14.28 19.50
CA PHE A 326 -12.30 15.28 20.18
C PHE A 326 -12.89 16.68 20.00
N ASP A 327 -13.30 17.29 21.11
CA ASP A 327 -13.81 18.67 21.16
C ASP A 327 -12.68 19.72 21.22
N GLY A 328 -11.45 19.29 21.52
CA GLY A 328 -10.28 20.15 21.73
C GLY A 328 -9.32 20.22 20.54
N ASP A 329 -8.38 21.15 20.62
CA ASP A 329 -7.28 21.31 19.66
C ASP A 329 -6.07 20.41 19.94
N THR A 330 -6.10 19.70 21.07
CA THR A 330 -5.04 18.83 21.56
C THR A 330 -5.57 17.41 21.72
N TYR A 331 -5.02 16.46 20.97
CA TYR A 331 -5.41 15.06 21.02
C TYR A 331 -4.30 14.13 20.51
N SER A 332 -4.38 12.85 20.89
CA SER A 332 -3.42 11.81 20.56
C SER A 332 -4.10 10.47 20.38
N LEU A 333 -3.65 9.70 19.38
CA LEU A 333 -4.15 8.36 19.06
C LEU A 333 -3.00 7.38 18.86
N LEU A 334 -3.10 6.22 19.47
CA LEU A 334 -2.35 5.03 19.08
C LEU A 334 -3.28 4.10 18.30
N PHE A 335 -2.80 3.52 17.21
CA PHE A 335 -3.59 2.63 16.36
C PHE A 335 -2.73 1.58 15.67
N LYS A 336 -3.37 0.49 15.26
CA LYS A 336 -2.72 -0.61 14.52
C LYS A 336 -2.50 -0.21 13.07
N VAL A 337 -1.34 -0.57 12.54
CA VAL A 337 -1.01 -0.47 11.12
C VAL A 337 -0.65 -1.84 10.60
N GLN A 338 -1.50 -2.41 9.74
CA GLN A 338 -1.24 -3.73 9.16
C GLN A 338 -0.13 -3.65 8.10
N VAL A 339 0.86 -4.53 8.20
CA VAL A 339 1.98 -4.60 7.27
C VAL A 339 1.77 -5.78 6.31
N LEU A 340 1.56 -5.45 5.04
CA LEU A 340 1.27 -6.42 4.00
C LEU A 340 2.55 -7.07 3.47
N THR A 341 2.36 -8.17 2.73
CA THR A 341 3.49 -8.86 2.07
C THR A 341 4.20 -7.89 1.12
N GLY A 342 5.51 -7.72 1.31
CA GLY A 342 6.33 -6.75 0.58
C GLY A 342 6.60 -5.44 1.34
N GLY A 343 6.17 -5.32 2.59
CA GLY A 343 6.49 -4.19 3.48
C GLY A 343 5.54 -2.99 3.35
N GLY A 344 4.52 -3.07 2.49
CA GLY A 344 3.55 -2.00 2.33
C GLY A 344 2.60 -1.90 3.54
N ALA A 345 2.47 -0.70 4.12
CA ALA A 345 1.53 -0.44 5.19
C ALA A 345 0.11 -0.22 4.63
N ALA A 346 -0.87 -0.95 5.15
CA ALA A 346 -2.28 -0.68 4.88
C ALA A 346 -2.72 0.59 5.61
N THR A 347 -3.57 1.40 4.98
CA THR A 347 -4.14 2.59 5.64
C THR A 347 -5.07 2.16 6.77
N PRO A 348 -4.84 2.60 8.02
CA PRO A 348 -5.75 2.36 9.11
C PRO A 348 -7.09 3.08 8.94
N ASP A 349 -8.18 2.40 9.28
CA ASP A 349 -9.54 2.95 9.38
C ASP A 349 -9.87 3.12 10.86
N TRP A 350 -9.85 4.35 11.38
CA TRP A 350 -10.05 4.60 12.82
C TRP A 350 -11.48 4.31 13.29
N THR A 351 -12.43 4.16 12.37
CA THR A 351 -13.80 3.77 12.72
C THR A 351 -13.99 2.26 12.79
N ALA A 352 -13.03 1.48 12.28
CA ALA A 352 -13.10 0.03 12.35
C ALA A 352 -12.80 -0.44 13.79
N PRO A 353 -13.55 -1.43 14.31
CA PRO A 353 -13.30 -1.98 15.64
C PRO A 353 -11.85 -2.41 15.82
N ASP A 354 -11.32 -2.23 17.02
CA ASP A 354 -9.97 -2.65 17.44
C ASP A 354 -8.80 -2.04 16.67
N THR A 355 -9.04 -1.06 15.78
CA THR A 355 -7.99 -0.35 15.05
C THR A 355 -7.32 0.71 15.94
N VAL A 356 -8.12 1.54 16.61
CA VAL A 356 -7.62 2.47 17.62
C VAL A 356 -7.32 1.71 18.91
N LEU A 357 -6.07 1.76 19.34
CA LEU A 357 -5.55 1.13 20.55
C LEU A 357 -5.74 2.03 21.77
N HIS A 358 -5.54 3.33 21.57
CA HIS A 358 -5.66 4.35 22.61
C HIS A 358 -6.05 5.69 22.00
N ALA A 359 -6.89 6.45 22.70
CA ALA A 359 -7.27 7.81 22.36
C ALA A 359 -7.20 8.70 23.61
N TRP A 360 -6.63 9.89 23.45
CA TRP A 360 -6.54 10.91 24.49
C TRP A 360 -6.85 12.31 23.95
N PRO A 361 -7.63 13.15 24.67
CA PRO A 361 -8.42 12.78 25.84
C PRO A 361 -9.42 11.66 25.48
N LYS A 362 -9.85 10.87 26.47
CA LYS A 362 -10.94 9.91 26.24
C LYS A 362 -12.19 10.74 25.89
N GLY A 363 -12.71 10.54 24.68
CA GLY A 363 -13.97 11.13 24.21
C GLY A 363 -15.18 10.59 24.95
#